data_AF-A0A1Y1IHN1-F1
#
_entry.id   AF-A0A1Y1IHN1-F1
#
_cell.length_a   1.000
_cell.length_b   1.000
_cell.length_c   1.000
_cell.angle_alpha   90.00
_cell.angle_beta   90.00
_cell.angle_gamma   90.00
#
_symmetry.space_group_name_H-M   'P 1'
#
loop_
_entity.id
_entity.type
_entity.pdbx_description
1 polymer ?
#
loop_
_entity_poly.entity_id
_entity_poly.type
_entity_poly.pdbx_seq_one_letter_code
_entity_poly.pdbx_strand_id
1 'polypeptide(L)'
;MDSIDGQRVMLVLQDMLDGLSWASSLTLPLLSSAAESTSLPPAVRSLLATHQQAAERLASAAESGAPTDAGAVVDSTRELCRELKREPLAGLELLRLGEERSKPLEVLTAVVRRLTEQMKKRLATTVEEEASRRQFHTEVARREEKSSKELQSLEQQARVERRDRSRALLQLAEAERRARDELAVVRSQTVTVAERLADEYRTAEEAERAGFADREVALSAEAAALAGELARVQAEAREAEAALRSKKKSSEKEVADWLAEYDRDMAQRDKENRDNKAEYRDIKKKLRGYQAHYQRLQEEEERRAAEEKRAAEEKAKLDSEQGRINDAARKIQHAWRGFQKTKDAVEKKPTKKGKTSKVKGGRTSEKASKTAEKPKSSQGKKK
;
A
#
# COMPACT_ATOMS: atom_id res chain seq x y z
N MET A 1 -13.51 -116.48 6.29
CA MET A 1 -14.50 -116.73 5.21
C MET A 1 -15.39 -117.89 5.64
N ASP A 2 -16.35 -117.61 6.53
CA ASP A 2 -16.74 -118.58 7.57
C ASP A 2 -18.14 -119.19 7.38
N SER A 3 -18.83 -118.81 6.29
CA SER A 3 -20.03 -119.51 5.83
C SER A 3 -19.64 -120.71 4.98
N ILE A 4 -20.02 -121.91 5.43
CA ILE A 4 -19.90 -123.17 4.66
C ILE A 4 -20.61 -123.05 3.31
N ASP A 5 -21.75 -122.35 3.25
CA ASP A 5 -22.50 -122.15 2.01
C ASP A 5 -21.82 -121.16 1.07
N GLY A 6 -21.12 -120.15 1.60
CA GLY A 6 -20.21 -119.31 0.81
C GLY A 6 -19.08 -120.11 0.17
N GLN A 7 -18.50 -121.08 0.88
CA GLN A 7 -17.49 -121.99 0.35
C GLN A 7 -18.09 -122.93 -0.72
N ARG A 8 -19.29 -123.48 -0.49
CA ARG A 8 -20.03 -124.30 -1.46
C ARG A 8 -20.35 -123.55 -2.76
N VAL A 9 -20.83 -122.30 -2.66
CA VAL A 9 -21.11 -121.45 -3.84
C VAL A 9 -19.83 -121.15 -4.62
N MET A 10 -18.71 -120.84 -3.93
CA MET A 10 -17.42 -120.66 -4.58
C MET A 10 -16.90 -121.93 -5.26
N LEU A 11 -17.10 -123.11 -4.65
CA LEU A 11 -16.78 -124.40 -5.27
C LEU A 11 -17.63 -124.65 -6.51
N VAL A 12 -18.95 -124.47 -6.48
CA VAL A 12 -19.82 -124.63 -7.66
C VAL A 12 -19.44 -123.68 -8.78
N LEU A 13 -19.11 -122.42 -8.47
CA LEU A 13 -18.67 -121.44 -9.46
C LEU A 13 -17.29 -121.78 -10.06
N GLN A 14 -16.40 -122.41 -9.30
CA GLN A 14 -15.13 -122.95 -9.81
C GLN A 14 -15.35 -124.20 -10.67
N ASP A 15 -16.19 -125.14 -10.21
CA ASP A 15 -16.60 -126.35 -10.92
C ASP A 15 -17.27 -126.06 -12.28
N MET A 16 -17.99 -124.93 -12.37
CA MET A 16 -18.54 -124.38 -13.61
C MET A 16 -17.47 -123.71 -14.46
N LEU A 17 -16.53 -122.97 -13.86
CA LEU A 17 -15.44 -122.31 -14.58
C LEU A 17 -14.53 -123.34 -15.26
N ASP A 18 -14.15 -124.40 -14.55
CA ASP A 18 -13.26 -125.44 -15.05
C ASP A 18 -13.95 -126.25 -16.15
N GLY A 19 -15.22 -126.62 -15.95
CA GLY A 19 -16.07 -127.23 -16.98
C GLY A 19 -16.22 -126.38 -18.24
N LEU A 20 -16.48 -125.08 -18.10
CA LEU A 20 -16.52 -124.14 -19.22
C LEU A 20 -15.15 -123.97 -19.88
N SER A 21 -14.05 -124.05 -19.13
CA SER A 21 -12.71 -123.93 -19.69
C SER A 21 -12.37 -125.12 -20.59
N TRP A 22 -12.63 -126.37 -20.16
CA TRP A 22 -12.45 -127.55 -20.99
C TRP A 22 -13.37 -127.49 -22.22
N ALA A 23 -14.67 -127.20 -22.03
CA ALA A 23 -15.62 -127.05 -23.13
C ALA A 23 -15.23 -125.95 -24.12
N SER A 24 -14.60 -124.86 -23.67
CA SER A 24 -14.12 -123.78 -24.57
C SER A 24 -12.96 -124.23 -25.48
N SER A 25 -12.21 -125.25 -25.07
CA SER A 25 -11.15 -125.89 -25.87
C SER A 25 -11.66 -127.04 -26.75
N LEU A 26 -12.90 -127.51 -26.63
CA LEU A 26 -13.47 -128.56 -27.50
C LEU A 26 -13.84 -127.99 -28.88
N THR A 27 -12.83 -127.63 -29.67
CA THR A 27 -12.94 -127.19 -31.06
C THR A 27 -12.66 -128.38 -32.00
N LEU A 28 -13.33 -128.45 -33.16
CA LEU A 28 -13.16 -129.56 -34.10
C LEU A 28 -11.69 -129.84 -34.51
N PRO A 29 -10.82 -128.83 -34.76
CA PRO A 29 -9.40 -129.06 -35.03
C PRO A 29 -8.64 -129.69 -33.86
N LEU A 30 -9.01 -129.36 -32.61
CA LEU A 30 -8.42 -130.01 -31.44
C LEU A 30 -8.90 -131.46 -31.30
N LEU A 31 -10.19 -131.72 -31.54
CA LEU A 31 -10.76 -133.06 -31.35
C LEU A 31 -10.08 -134.11 -32.24
N SER A 32 -9.81 -133.79 -33.51
CA SER A 32 -9.05 -134.66 -34.40
C SER A 32 -7.60 -134.88 -33.92
N SER A 33 -6.89 -133.82 -33.50
CA SER A 33 -5.51 -133.95 -33.02
C SER A 33 -5.39 -134.67 -31.66
N ALA A 34 -6.32 -134.42 -30.74
CA ALA A 34 -6.31 -134.99 -29.39
C ALA A 34 -6.65 -136.48 -29.38
N ALA A 35 -7.52 -136.94 -30.29
CA ALA A 35 -7.83 -138.36 -30.47
C ALA A 35 -6.59 -139.19 -30.89
N GLU A 36 -5.70 -138.61 -31.68
CA GLU A 36 -4.45 -139.24 -32.14
C GLU A 36 -3.29 -139.16 -31.11
N SER A 37 -3.42 -138.33 -30.06
CA SER A 37 -2.33 -138.03 -29.14
C SER A 37 -2.00 -139.20 -28.18
N THR A 38 -0.74 -139.64 -28.12
CA THR A 38 -0.33 -140.73 -27.20
C THR A 38 -0.39 -140.33 -25.72
N SER A 39 -0.35 -139.02 -25.41
CA SER A 39 -0.25 -138.46 -24.05
C SER A 39 -1.54 -138.51 -23.24
N LEU A 40 -2.72 -138.50 -23.87
CA LEU A 40 -4.00 -138.51 -23.14
C LEU A 40 -4.38 -139.93 -22.67
N PRO A 41 -5.03 -140.08 -21.48
CA PRO A 41 -5.49 -141.37 -20.99
C PRO A 41 -6.44 -142.08 -21.97
N PRO A 42 -6.41 -143.42 -22.07
CA PRO A 42 -7.19 -144.15 -23.07
C PRO A 42 -8.71 -143.95 -22.94
N ALA A 43 -9.22 -143.77 -21.72
CA ALA A 43 -10.64 -143.46 -21.47
C ALA A 43 -11.02 -142.04 -21.93
N VAL A 44 -10.11 -141.07 -21.78
CA VAL A 44 -10.32 -139.69 -22.27
C VAL A 44 -10.28 -139.68 -23.80
N ARG A 45 -9.40 -140.46 -24.44
CA ARG A 45 -9.34 -140.55 -25.91
C ARG A 45 -10.55 -141.20 -26.54
N SER A 46 -11.10 -142.27 -25.97
CA SER A 46 -12.34 -142.86 -26.48
C SER A 46 -13.52 -141.90 -26.35
N LEU A 47 -13.62 -141.16 -25.24
CA LEU A 47 -14.62 -140.10 -25.05
C LEU A 47 -14.42 -138.90 -26.00
N LEU A 48 -13.18 -138.52 -26.31
CA LEU A 48 -12.88 -137.50 -27.31
C LEU A 48 -13.27 -137.95 -28.72
N ALA A 49 -13.00 -139.21 -29.09
CA ALA A 49 -13.39 -139.77 -30.38
C ALA A 49 -14.92 -139.91 -30.54
N THR A 50 -15.66 -140.29 -29.49
CA THR A 50 -17.14 -140.28 -29.54
C THR A 50 -17.70 -138.86 -29.58
N HIS A 51 -17.08 -137.92 -28.85
CA HIS A 51 -17.47 -136.51 -28.90
C HIS A 51 -17.16 -135.85 -30.27
N GLN A 52 -16.04 -136.21 -30.90
CA GLN A 52 -15.71 -135.81 -32.28
C GLN A 52 -16.81 -136.29 -33.25
N GLN A 53 -17.15 -137.59 -33.22
CA GLN A 53 -18.22 -138.13 -34.06
C GLN A 53 -19.58 -137.48 -33.78
N ALA A 54 -19.87 -137.11 -32.54
CA ALA A 54 -21.08 -136.37 -32.19
C ALA A 54 -21.06 -134.93 -32.74
N ALA A 55 -19.93 -134.23 -32.65
CA ALA A 55 -19.75 -132.87 -33.17
C ALA A 55 -19.79 -132.82 -34.71
N GLU A 56 -19.17 -133.78 -35.40
CA GLU A 56 -19.22 -133.92 -36.86
C GLU A 56 -20.64 -134.22 -37.36
N ARG A 57 -21.39 -135.07 -36.63
CA ARG A 57 -22.82 -135.30 -36.89
C ARG A 57 -23.66 -134.04 -36.64
N LEU A 58 -23.35 -133.25 -35.61
CA LEU A 58 -24.04 -131.99 -35.34
C LEU A 58 -23.78 -130.94 -36.42
N ALA A 59 -22.52 -130.81 -36.88
CA ALA A 59 -22.15 -129.89 -37.95
C ALA A 59 -22.83 -130.26 -39.28
N SER A 60 -22.73 -131.52 -39.70
CA SER A 60 -23.39 -132.01 -40.92
C SER A 60 -24.92 -132.00 -40.83
N ALA A 61 -25.52 -132.19 -39.64
CA ALA A 61 -26.95 -131.99 -39.42
C ALA A 61 -27.37 -130.51 -39.52
N ALA A 62 -26.55 -129.58 -39.03
CA ALA A 62 -26.79 -128.14 -39.12
C ALA A 62 -26.72 -127.63 -40.57
N GLU A 63 -25.83 -128.19 -41.39
CA GLU A 63 -25.73 -127.87 -42.83
C GLU A 63 -26.86 -128.50 -43.66
N SER A 64 -27.41 -129.63 -43.23
CA SER A 64 -28.47 -130.37 -43.96
C SER A 64 -29.90 -130.14 -43.47
N GLY A 65 -30.10 -129.42 -42.36
CA GLY A 65 -31.43 -129.12 -41.80
C GLY A 65 -32.12 -130.32 -41.14
N ALA A 66 -31.36 -131.38 -40.81
CA ALA A 66 -31.88 -132.57 -40.14
C ALA A 66 -32.26 -132.29 -38.67
N PRO A 67 -33.20 -133.06 -38.07
CA PRO A 67 -33.56 -132.93 -36.66
C PRO A 67 -32.30 -133.12 -35.78
N THR A 68 -31.92 -132.04 -35.10
CA THR A 68 -30.57 -131.89 -34.56
C THR A 68 -30.46 -132.53 -33.18
N ASP A 69 -29.80 -133.70 -33.09
CA ASP A 69 -29.55 -134.37 -31.81
C ASP A 69 -28.41 -133.69 -31.02
N ALA A 70 -28.72 -132.51 -30.50
CA ALA A 70 -27.86 -131.79 -29.58
C ALA A 70 -27.70 -132.51 -28.23
N GLY A 71 -28.58 -133.45 -27.89
CA GLY A 71 -28.50 -134.27 -26.68
C GLY A 71 -27.23 -135.11 -26.67
N ALA A 72 -26.95 -135.83 -27.75
CA ALA A 72 -25.74 -136.63 -27.89
C ALA A 72 -24.43 -135.82 -27.73
N VAL A 73 -24.39 -134.57 -28.18
CA VAL A 73 -23.24 -133.66 -28.01
C VAL A 73 -23.15 -133.15 -26.56
N VAL A 74 -24.28 -132.80 -25.94
CA VAL A 74 -24.33 -132.31 -24.55
C VAL A 74 -23.93 -133.43 -23.57
N ASP A 75 -24.46 -134.63 -23.72
CA ASP A 75 -24.12 -135.73 -22.81
C ASP A 75 -22.69 -136.26 -23.04
N SER A 76 -22.17 -136.30 -24.29
CA SER A 76 -20.74 -136.61 -24.50
C SER A 76 -19.80 -135.54 -23.94
N THR A 77 -20.14 -134.24 -24.08
CA THR A 77 -19.42 -133.15 -23.38
C THR A 77 -19.44 -133.36 -21.86
N ARG A 78 -20.60 -133.75 -21.32
CA ARG A 78 -20.84 -133.92 -19.88
C ARG A 78 -20.11 -135.14 -19.30
N GLU A 79 -20.02 -136.24 -20.03
CA GLU A 79 -19.23 -137.41 -19.66
C GLU A 79 -17.73 -137.14 -19.77
N LEU A 80 -17.28 -136.48 -20.84
CA LEU A 80 -15.91 -136.02 -20.98
C LEU A 80 -15.52 -135.06 -19.83
N CYS A 81 -16.35 -134.06 -19.50
CA CYS A 81 -16.11 -133.16 -18.37
C CYS A 81 -16.22 -133.84 -17.00
N ARG A 82 -16.85 -135.02 -16.89
CA ARG A 82 -16.84 -135.84 -15.65
C ARG A 82 -15.53 -136.61 -15.52
N GLU A 83 -15.01 -137.17 -16.60
CA GLU A 83 -13.74 -137.90 -16.58
C GLU A 83 -12.54 -136.95 -16.44
N LEU A 84 -12.57 -135.79 -17.09
CA LEU A 84 -11.58 -134.72 -16.88
C LEU A 84 -11.59 -134.15 -15.44
N LYS A 85 -12.70 -134.30 -14.69
CA LYS A 85 -12.74 -134.01 -13.24
C LYS A 85 -12.12 -135.10 -12.37
N ARG A 86 -12.08 -136.35 -12.84
CA ARG A 86 -11.39 -137.46 -12.16
C ARG A 86 -9.90 -137.43 -12.41
N GLU A 87 -9.49 -137.09 -13.64
CA GLU A 87 -8.09 -136.99 -14.05
C GLU A 87 -7.74 -135.56 -14.48
N PRO A 88 -7.59 -134.60 -13.54
CA PRO A 88 -7.40 -133.17 -13.86
C PRO A 88 -6.11 -132.87 -14.64
N LEU A 89 -5.12 -133.77 -14.61
CA LEU A 89 -3.92 -133.68 -15.45
C LEU A 89 -4.25 -133.82 -16.95
N ALA A 90 -5.22 -134.68 -17.32
CA ALA A 90 -5.69 -134.80 -18.69
C ALA A 90 -6.44 -133.52 -19.13
N GLY A 91 -7.18 -132.88 -18.21
CA GLY A 91 -7.82 -131.59 -18.46
C GLY A 91 -6.82 -130.45 -18.70
N LEU A 92 -5.68 -130.47 -18.00
CA LEU A 92 -4.59 -129.50 -18.17
C LEU A 92 -3.84 -129.69 -19.50
N GLU A 93 -3.53 -130.92 -19.90
CA GLU A 93 -2.93 -131.18 -21.21
C GLU A 93 -3.90 -130.87 -22.37
N LEU A 94 -5.21 -131.14 -22.21
CA LEU A 94 -6.22 -130.73 -23.21
C LEU A 94 -6.33 -129.20 -23.33
N LEU A 95 -6.29 -128.46 -22.21
CA LEU A 95 -6.24 -126.99 -22.18
C LEU A 95 -4.96 -126.39 -22.80
N ARG A 96 -3.89 -127.19 -22.87
CA ARG A 96 -2.58 -126.83 -23.42
C ARG A 96 -2.46 -127.12 -24.91
N LEU A 97 -3.09 -128.19 -25.39
CA LEU A 97 -3.16 -128.54 -26.82
C LEU A 97 -4.16 -127.64 -27.58
N GLY A 98 -5.20 -127.13 -26.91
CA GLY A 98 -6.21 -126.27 -27.51
C GLY A 98 -5.76 -124.84 -27.80
N GLU A 99 -5.05 -124.64 -28.92
CA GLU A 99 -4.66 -123.31 -29.44
C GLU A 99 -5.88 -122.48 -29.89
N GLU A 100 -6.86 -123.11 -30.53
CA GLU A 100 -8.14 -122.46 -30.90
C GLU A 100 -9.24 -122.72 -29.86
N ARG A 101 -9.93 -121.65 -29.46
CA ARG A 101 -11.04 -121.68 -28.50
C ARG A 101 -12.32 -121.08 -29.06
N SER A 102 -13.45 -121.59 -28.57
CA SER A 102 -14.79 -121.13 -28.92
C SER A 102 -15.07 -119.74 -28.32
N LYS A 103 -14.97 -118.68 -29.15
CA LYS A 103 -15.14 -117.27 -28.76
C LYS A 103 -16.41 -117.00 -27.89
N PRO A 104 -17.60 -117.58 -28.17
CA PRO A 104 -18.76 -117.43 -27.29
C PRO A 104 -18.55 -118.00 -25.88
N LEU A 105 -17.87 -119.15 -25.78
CA LEU A 105 -17.53 -119.78 -24.50
C LEU A 105 -16.42 -119.03 -23.76
N GLU A 106 -15.49 -118.38 -24.46
CA GLU A 106 -14.51 -117.48 -23.84
C GLU A 106 -15.18 -116.24 -23.21
N VAL A 107 -16.12 -115.61 -23.91
CA VAL A 107 -16.90 -114.48 -23.37
C VAL A 107 -17.73 -114.93 -22.16
N LEU A 108 -18.40 -116.08 -22.23
CA LEU A 108 -19.11 -116.64 -21.09
C LEU A 108 -18.16 -116.94 -19.92
N THR A 109 -16.99 -117.52 -20.18
CA THR A 109 -15.96 -117.79 -19.16
C THR A 109 -15.46 -116.48 -18.51
N ALA A 110 -15.27 -115.41 -19.28
CA ALA A 110 -14.88 -114.10 -18.75
C ALA A 110 -15.98 -113.47 -17.87
N VAL A 111 -17.25 -113.61 -18.27
CA VAL A 111 -18.41 -113.18 -17.44
C VAL A 111 -18.49 -114.00 -16.15
N VAL A 112 -18.32 -115.32 -16.22
CA VAL A 112 -18.31 -116.18 -15.03
C VAL A 112 -17.13 -115.85 -14.12
N ARG A 113 -15.91 -115.62 -14.63
CA ARG A 113 -14.77 -115.13 -13.80
C ARG A 113 -15.12 -113.84 -13.06
N ARG A 114 -15.70 -112.86 -13.76
CA ARG A 114 -16.10 -111.58 -13.17
C ARG A 114 -17.20 -111.74 -12.11
N LEU A 115 -18.16 -112.64 -12.34
CA LEU A 115 -19.20 -112.99 -11.36
C LEU A 115 -18.60 -113.69 -10.14
N THR A 116 -17.71 -114.66 -10.34
CA THR A 116 -16.98 -115.37 -9.27
C THR A 116 -16.11 -114.42 -8.46
N GLU A 117 -15.47 -113.43 -9.06
CA GLU A 117 -14.81 -112.34 -8.34
C GLU A 117 -15.78 -111.50 -7.51
N GLN A 118 -16.92 -111.10 -8.07
CA GLN A 118 -17.92 -110.28 -7.37
C GLN A 118 -18.56 -111.04 -6.20
N MET A 119 -18.84 -112.33 -6.38
CA MET A 119 -19.33 -113.22 -5.33
C MET A 119 -18.24 -113.49 -4.28
N LYS A 120 -16.99 -113.76 -4.68
CA LYS A 120 -15.86 -113.87 -3.74
C LYS A 120 -15.69 -112.60 -2.91
N LYS A 121 -15.83 -111.42 -3.51
CA LYS A 121 -15.78 -110.13 -2.81
C LYS A 121 -16.94 -110.00 -1.81
N ARG A 122 -18.20 -110.27 -2.22
CA ARG A 122 -19.38 -110.20 -1.34
C ARG A 122 -19.46 -111.28 -0.25
N LEU A 123 -18.93 -112.47 -0.51
CA LEU A 123 -18.87 -113.59 0.45
C LEU A 123 -17.65 -113.51 1.39
N ALA A 124 -16.66 -112.68 1.07
CA ALA A 124 -15.53 -112.37 1.94
C ALA A 124 -15.83 -111.18 2.86
N THR A 125 -16.54 -110.16 2.39
CA THR A 125 -16.97 -109.03 3.22
C THR A 125 -18.02 -109.45 4.24
N THR A 126 -17.81 -109.11 5.51
CA THR A 126 -18.85 -109.24 6.53
C THR A 126 -19.95 -108.18 6.32
N VAL A 127 -21.13 -108.42 6.90
CA VAL A 127 -22.23 -107.43 6.93
C VAL A 127 -21.78 -106.14 7.65
N GLU A 128 -20.91 -106.27 8.64
CA GLU A 128 -20.30 -105.14 9.38
C GLU A 128 -19.33 -104.34 8.51
N GLU A 129 -18.51 -104.99 7.67
CA GLU A 129 -17.68 -104.31 6.68
C GLU A 129 -18.52 -103.55 5.65
N GLU A 130 -19.60 -104.15 5.13
CA GLU A 130 -20.51 -103.43 4.22
C GLU A 130 -21.20 -102.26 4.92
N ALA A 131 -21.64 -102.42 6.16
CA ALA A 131 -22.24 -101.34 6.94
C ALA A 131 -21.24 -100.20 7.21
N SER A 132 -20.01 -100.53 7.61
CA SER A 132 -18.91 -99.59 7.83
C SER A 132 -18.54 -98.82 6.55
N ARG A 133 -18.42 -99.52 5.40
CA ARG A 133 -18.19 -98.86 4.09
C ARG A 133 -19.32 -97.92 3.71
N ARG A 134 -20.59 -98.32 3.92
CA ARG A 134 -21.76 -97.45 3.67
C ARG A 134 -21.74 -96.21 4.58
N GLN A 135 -21.47 -96.38 5.87
CA GLN A 135 -21.34 -95.28 6.84
C GLN A 135 -20.22 -94.32 6.43
N PHE A 136 -19.03 -94.84 6.09
CA PHE A 136 -17.90 -94.05 5.58
C PHE A 136 -18.29 -93.26 4.32
N HIS A 137 -18.93 -93.88 3.33
CA HIS A 137 -19.40 -93.18 2.14
C HIS A 137 -20.43 -92.09 2.47
N THR A 138 -21.37 -92.32 3.39
CA THR A 138 -22.31 -91.27 3.82
C THR A 138 -21.62 -90.14 4.59
N GLU A 139 -20.57 -90.42 5.36
CA GLU A 139 -19.82 -89.37 6.06
C GLU A 139 -18.96 -88.54 5.09
N VAL A 140 -18.30 -89.19 4.13
CA VAL A 140 -17.57 -88.52 3.04
C VAL A 140 -18.52 -87.63 2.24
N ALA A 141 -19.65 -88.15 1.78
CA ALA A 141 -20.65 -87.36 1.05
C ALA A 141 -21.16 -86.15 1.87
N ARG A 142 -21.39 -86.31 3.18
CA ARG A 142 -21.76 -85.20 4.07
C ARG A 142 -20.64 -84.16 4.25
N ARG A 143 -19.38 -84.61 4.32
CA ARG A 143 -18.19 -83.73 4.39
C ARG A 143 -18.00 -82.96 3.07
N GLU A 144 -18.18 -83.62 1.93
CA GLU A 144 -18.15 -83.02 0.59
C GLU A 144 -19.29 -82.02 0.38
N GLU A 145 -20.52 -82.37 0.76
CA GLU A 145 -21.67 -81.45 0.69
C GLU A 145 -21.46 -80.21 1.57
N LYS A 146 -20.95 -80.39 2.79
CA LYS A 146 -20.60 -79.27 3.67
C LYS A 146 -19.51 -78.40 3.05
N SER A 147 -18.42 -79.00 2.58
CA SER A 147 -17.29 -78.31 1.92
C SER A 147 -17.76 -77.53 0.68
N SER A 148 -18.64 -78.12 -0.13
CA SER A 148 -19.23 -77.48 -1.31
C SER A 148 -20.07 -76.25 -0.94
N LYS A 149 -20.88 -76.33 0.12
CA LYS A 149 -21.67 -75.20 0.64
C LYS A 149 -20.77 -74.09 1.22
N GLU A 150 -19.71 -74.44 1.93
CA GLU A 150 -18.73 -73.49 2.44
C GLU A 150 -17.97 -72.79 1.30
N LEU A 151 -17.55 -73.55 0.27
CA LEU A 151 -16.90 -73.02 -0.94
C LEU A 151 -17.82 -72.09 -1.73
N GLN A 152 -19.09 -72.47 -1.95
CA GLN A 152 -20.09 -71.60 -2.61
C GLN A 152 -20.32 -70.30 -1.83
N SER A 153 -20.40 -70.37 -0.50
CA SER A 153 -20.54 -69.20 0.37
C SER A 153 -19.32 -68.27 0.26
N LEU A 154 -18.10 -68.82 0.33
CA LEU A 154 -16.85 -68.06 0.18
C LEU A 154 -16.69 -67.45 -1.22
N GLU A 155 -17.06 -68.17 -2.28
CA GLU A 155 -17.11 -67.61 -3.64
C GLU A 155 -18.09 -66.45 -3.74
N GLN A 156 -19.29 -66.56 -3.15
CA GLN A 156 -20.29 -65.50 -3.20
C GLN A 156 -19.86 -64.28 -2.39
N GLN A 157 -19.24 -64.47 -1.21
CA GLN A 157 -18.61 -63.40 -0.44
C GLN A 157 -17.50 -62.72 -1.25
N ALA A 158 -16.59 -63.48 -1.87
CA ALA A 158 -15.52 -62.92 -2.70
C ALA A 158 -16.03 -62.17 -3.94
N ARG A 159 -17.15 -62.60 -4.53
CA ARG A 159 -17.83 -61.87 -5.63
C ARG A 159 -18.43 -60.55 -5.15
N VAL A 160 -19.03 -60.52 -3.96
CA VAL A 160 -19.57 -59.29 -3.33
C VAL A 160 -18.44 -58.33 -2.98
N GLU A 161 -17.41 -58.78 -2.25
CA GLU A 161 -16.25 -57.94 -1.92
C GLU A 161 -15.58 -57.33 -3.15
N ARG A 162 -15.39 -58.11 -4.23
CA ARG A 162 -14.84 -57.60 -5.49
C ARG A 162 -15.72 -56.51 -6.08
N ARG A 163 -17.03 -56.72 -6.14
CA ARG A 163 -17.99 -55.72 -6.65
C ARG A 163 -17.95 -54.43 -5.86
N ASP A 164 -17.90 -54.50 -4.53
CA ASP A 164 -17.97 -53.33 -3.67
C ASP A 164 -16.61 -52.61 -3.55
N ARG A 165 -15.48 -53.34 -3.64
CA ARG A 165 -14.15 -52.73 -3.88
C ARG A 165 -14.11 -52.00 -5.23
N SER A 166 -14.62 -52.58 -6.31
CA SER A 166 -14.70 -51.89 -7.61
C SER A 166 -15.58 -50.64 -7.56
N ARG A 167 -16.71 -50.67 -6.82
CA ARG A 167 -17.55 -49.48 -6.59
C ARG A 167 -16.82 -48.39 -5.82
N ALA A 168 -16.15 -48.75 -4.72
CA ALA A 168 -15.37 -47.79 -3.92
C ALA A 168 -14.21 -47.18 -4.74
N LEU A 169 -13.52 -47.97 -5.55
CA LEU A 169 -12.47 -47.47 -6.45
C LEU A 169 -13.00 -46.50 -7.51
N LEU A 170 -14.18 -46.76 -8.09
CA LEU A 170 -14.83 -45.81 -9.02
C LEU A 170 -15.23 -44.51 -8.32
N GLN A 171 -15.82 -44.58 -7.13
CA GLN A 171 -16.18 -43.40 -6.34
C GLN A 171 -14.95 -42.57 -5.94
N LEU A 172 -13.86 -43.22 -5.54
CA LEU A 172 -12.58 -42.56 -5.23
C LEU A 172 -11.96 -41.92 -6.48
N ALA A 173 -11.98 -42.60 -7.64
CA ALA A 173 -11.47 -42.05 -8.89
C ALA A 173 -12.30 -40.84 -9.37
N GLU A 174 -13.63 -40.87 -9.22
CA GLU A 174 -14.49 -39.71 -9.48
C GLU A 174 -14.20 -38.55 -8.53
N ALA A 175 -14.08 -38.80 -7.23
CA ALA A 175 -13.77 -37.77 -6.24
C ALA A 175 -12.38 -37.15 -6.47
N GLU A 176 -11.37 -37.98 -6.78
CA GLU A 176 -10.02 -37.53 -7.12
C GLU A 176 -10.01 -36.69 -8.41
N ARG A 177 -10.82 -37.05 -9.43
CA ARG A 177 -10.95 -36.24 -10.63
C ARG A 177 -11.61 -34.88 -10.33
N ARG A 178 -12.72 -34.86 -9.59
CA ARG A 178 -13.40 -33.60 -9.19
C ARG A 178 -12.45 -32.69 -8.40
N ALA A 179 -11.71 -33.25 -7.44
CA ALA A 179 -10.72 -32.49 -6.67
C ALA A 179 -9.57 -31.94 -7.55
N ARG A 180 -9.12 -32.66 -8.59
CA ARG A 180 -8.17 -32.13 -9.58
C ARG A 180 -8.78 -31.03 -10.45
N ASP A 181 -10.01 -31.23 -10.93
CA ASP A 181 -10.75 -30.29 -11.77
C ASP A 181 -10.97 -28.96 -10.99
N GLU A 182 -11.43 -29.04 -9.74
CA GLU A 182 -11.59 -27.90 -8.81
C GLU A 182 -10.27 -27.19 -8.50
N LEU A 183 -9.21 -27.94 -8.19
CA LEU A 183 -7.88 -27.39 -7.87
C LEU A 183 -7.22 -26.74 -9.09
N ALA A 184 -7.53 -27.17 -10.31
CA ALA A 184 -7.12 -26.48 -11.55
C ALA A 184 -7.85 -25.14 -11.72
N VAL A 185 -9.16 -25.10 -11.45
CA VAL A 185 -9.97 -23.86 -11.48
C VAL A 185 -9.50 -22.85 -10.42
N VAL A 186 -9.28 -23.29 -9.17
CA VAL A 186 -8.77 -22.42 -8.09
C VAL A 186 -7.39 -21.86 -8.42
N ARG A 187 -6.52 -22.65 -9.09
CA ARG A 187 -5.20 -22.17 -9.54
C ARG A 187 -5.30 -21.10 -10.62
N SER A 188 -6.11 -21.29 -11.67
CA SER A 188 -6.25 -20.29 -12.74
C SER A 188 -6.96 -19.02 -12.26
N GLN A 189 -7.95 -19.16 -11.37
CA GLN A 189 -8.57 -18.02 -10.67
C GLN A 189 -7.55 -17.26 -9.80
N THR A 190 -6.75 -17.94 -8.99
CA THR A 190 -5.71 -17.31 -8.16
C THR A 190 -4.69 -16.55 -9.02
N VAL A 191 -4.23 -17.13 -10.14
CA VAL A 191 -3.29 -16.45 -11.07
C VAL A 191 -3.92 -15.21 -11.68
N THR A 192 -5.11 -15.32 -12.29
CA THR A 192 -5.77 -14.17 -12.94
C THR A 192 -6.19 -13.07 -11.97
N VAL A 193 -6.48 -13.39 -10.71
CA VAL A 193 -6.70 -12.39 -9.65
C VAL A 193 -5.40 -11.73 -9.21
N ALA A 194 -4.30 -12.48 -9.08
CA ALA A 194 -2.99 -11.92 -8.75
C ALA A 194 -2.43 -11.01 -9.86
N GLU A 195 -2.62 -11.39 -11.13
CA GLU A 195 -2.26 -10.57 -12.29
C GLU A 195 -3.06 -9.26 -12.32
N ARG A 196 -4.39 -9.32 -12.16
CA ARG A 196 -5.25 -8.12 -12.08
C ARG A 196 -4.85 -7.20 -10.95
N LEU A 197 -4.65 -7.74 -9.74
CA LEU A 197 -4.20 -6.93 -8.59
C LEU A 197 -2.83 -6.29 -8.86
N ALA A 198 -1.90 -6.99 -9.50
CA ALA A 198 -0.59 -6.41 -9.83
C ALA A 198 -0.69 -5.25 -10.84
N ASP A 199 -1.57 -5.33 -11.84
CA ASP A 199 -1.80 -4.25 -12.80
C ASP A 199 -2.64 -3.10 -12.19
N GLU A 200 -3.62 -3.40 -11.33
CA GLU A 200 -4.36 -2.39 -10.54
C GLU A 200 -3.41 -1.62 -9.60
N TYR A 201 -2.51 -2.31 -8.89
CA TYR A 201 -1.49 -1.64 -8.06
C TYR A 201 -0.47 -0.86 -8.90
N ARG A 202 0.00 -1.39 -10.04
CA ARG A 202 0.91 -0.65 -10.93
C ARG A 202 0.27 0.64 -11.44
N THR A 203 -0.95 0.56 -11.96
CA THR A 203 -1.64 1.73 -12.51
C THR A 203 -2.00 2.75 -11.43
N ALA A 204 -2.31 2.31 -10.21
CA ALA A 204 -2.47 3.19 -9.05
C ALA A 204 -1.14 3.87 -8.66
N GLU A 205 -0.02 3.13 -8.57
CA GLU A 205 1.30 3.73 -8.29
C GLU A 205 1.73 4.73 -9.37
N GLU A 206 1.49 4.44 -10.65
CA GLU A 206 1.82 5.33 -11.76
C GLU A 206 0.97 6.61 -11.73
N ALA A 207 -0.34 6.50 -11.45
CA ALA A 207 -1.23 7.64 -11.28
C ALA A 207 -0.88 8.50 -10.05
N GLU A 208 -0.52 7.87 -8.91
CA GLU A 208 -0.05 8.61 -7.73
C GLU A 208 1.29 9.29 -7.99
N ARG A 209 2.28 8.60 -8.61
CA ARG A 209 3.58 9.20 -8.96
C ARG A 209 3.43 10.40 -9.88
N ALA A 210 2.57 10.33 -10.90
CA ALA A 210 2.24 11.46 -11.74
C ALA A 210 1.60 12.60 -10.93
N GLY A 211 0.58 12.29 -10.12
CA GLY A 211 -0.09 13.27 -9.25
C GLY A 211 0.79 13.89 -8.16
N PHE A 212 1.88 13.23 -7.74
CA PHE A 212 2.90 13.80 -6.88
C PHE A 212 3.88 14.69 -7.65
N ALA A 213 4.34 14.27 -8.83
CA ALA A 213 5.21 15.07 -9.69
C ALA A 213 4.55 16.40 -10.12
N ASP A 214 3.27 16.37 -10.52
CA ASP A 214 2.50 17.56 -10.87
C ASP A 214 2.38 18.55 -9.68
N ARG A 215 2.22 18.03 -8.46
CA ARG A 215 2.20 18.84 -7.23
C ARG A 215 3.58 19.42 -6.90
N GLU A 216 4.66 18.66 -7.12
CA GLU A 216 6.03 19.13 -6.91
C GLU A 216 6.37 20.26 -7.89
N VAL A 217 5.98 20.13 -9.16
CA VAL A 217 6.10 21.21 -10.17
C VAL A 217 5.25 22.43 -9.79
N ALA A 218 4.01 22.25 -9.34
CA ALA A 218 3.15 23.35 -8.92
C ALA A 218 3.71 24.10 -7.69
N LEU A 219 4.10 23.37 -6.64
CA LEU A 219 4.63 23.95 -5.40
C LEU A 219 6.02 24.58 -5.59
N SER A 220 6.87 24.03 -6.44
CA SER A 220 8.17 24.64 -6.77
C SER A 220 8.00 25.92 -7.61
N ALA A 221 7.02 25.97 -8.52
CA ALA A 221 6.66 27.19 -9.24
C ALA A 221 6.07 28.28 -8.30
N GLU A 222 5.21 27.90 -7.36
CA GLU A 222 4.67 28.81 -6.33
C GLU A 222 5.79 29.35 -5.41
N ALA A 223 6.68 28.47 -4.93
CA ALA A 223 7.83 28.86 -4.10
C ALA A 223 8.78 29.81 -4.85
N ALA A 224 9.02 29.58 -6.15
CA ALA A 224 9.81 30.48 -6.99
C ALA A 224 9.13 31.84 -7.20
N ALA A 225 7.81 31.88 -7.39
CA ALA A 225 7.04 33.12 -7.50
C ALA A 225 7.07 33.93 -6.20
N LEU A 226 6.84 33.29 -5.05
CA LEU A 226 6.91 33.92 -3.72
C LEU A 226 8.32 34.42 -3.39
N ALA A 227 9.38 33.69 -3.77
CA ALA A 227 10.76 34.15 -3.64
C ALA A 227 11.04 35.39 -4.52
N GLY A 228 10.50 35.43 -5.73
CA GLY A 228 10.57 36.58 -6.63
C GLY A 228 9.85 37.81 -6.08
N GLU A 229 8.64 37.64 -5.53
CA GLU A 229 7.91 38.73 -4.88
C GLU A 229 8.63 39.24 -3.61
N LEU A 230 9.13 38.33 -2.76
CA LEU A 230 9.92 38.72 -1.59
C LEU A 230 11.16 39.53 -1.99
N ALA A 231 11.85 39.15 -3.07
CA ALA A 231 12.98 39.90 -3.60
C ALA A 231 12.58 41.29 -4.12
N ARG A 232 11.44 41.39 -4.84
CA ARG A 232 10.86 42.68 -5.28
C ARG A 232 10.54 43.60 -4.11
N VAL A 233 9.80 43.11 -3.11
CA VAL A 233 9.42 43.89 -1.92
C VAL A 233 10.65 44.32 -1.11
N GLN A 234 11.70 43.47 -1.02
CA GLN A 234 12.97 43.86 -0.40
C GLN A 234 13.71 44.95 -1.19
N ALA A 235 13.66 44.95 -2.53
CA ALA A 235 14.25 46.00 -3.34
C ALA A 235 13.49 47.33 -3.16
N GLU A 236 12.16 47.31 -3.30
CA GLU A 236 11.29 48.47 -3.10
C GLU A 236 11.45 49.09 -1.70
N ALA A 237 11.56 48.25 -0.65
CA ALA A 237 11.81 48.72 0.71
C ALA A 237 13.19 49.38 0.87
N ARG A 238 14.24 48.85 0.23
CA ARG A 238 15.60 49.44 0.24
C ARG A 238 15.65 50.76 -0.51
N GLU A 239 14.96 50.87 -1.65
CA GLU A 239 14.87 52.12 -2.42
C GLU A 239 14.07 53.19 -1.67
N ALA A 240 12.93 52.82 -1.07
CA ALA A 240 12.14 53.72 -0.23
C ALA A 240 12.95 54.20 1.00
N GLU A 241 13.69 53.30 1.66
CA GLU A 241 14.57 53.68 2.77
C GLU A 241 15.70 54.61 2.30
N ALA A 242 16.34 54.32 1.17
CA ALA A 242 17.40 55.18 0.61
C ALA A 242 16.87 56.58 0.25
N ALA A 243 15.68 56.66 -0.35
CA ALA A 243 15.01 57.92 -0.66
C ALA A 243 14.66 58.71 0.61
N LEU A 244 14.11 58.06 1.65
CA LEU A 244 13.82 58.69 2.93
C LEU A 244 15.09 59.15 3.66
N ARG A 245 16.16 58.34 3.67
CA ARG A 245 17.48 58.71 4.21
C ARG A 245 18.09 59.91 3.46
N SER A 246 17.91 59.98 2.13
CA SER A 246 18.35 61.11 1.30
C SER A 246 17.55 62.39 1.61
N LYS A 247 16.22 62.30 1.62
CA LYS A 247 15.33 63.42 1.97
C LYS A 247 15.61 63.95 3.37
N LYS A 248 15.81 63.06 4.35
CA LYS A 248 16.21 63.41 5.71
C LYS A 248 17.49 64.25 5.70
N LYS A 249 18.56 63.77 5.05
CA LYS A 249 19.84 64.51 4.93
C LYS A 249 19.69 65.88 4.26
N SER A 250 18.81 66.01 3.25
CA SER A 250 18.50 67.32 2.66
C SER A 250 17.88 68.25 3.70
N SER A 251 16.81 67.82 4.37
CA SER A 251 16.15 68.64 5.40
C SER A 251 17.05 68.96 6.61
N GLU A 252 17.94 68.05 7.02
CA GLU A 252 18.94 68.31 8.07
C GLU A 252 19.97 69.36 7.63
N LYS A 253 20.40 69.33 6.35
CA LYS A 253 21.26 70.36 5.77
C LYS A 253 20.55 71.70 5.64
N GLU A 254 19.32 71.72 5.16
CA GLU A 254 18.50 72.93 5.02
C GLU A 254 18.31 73.61 6.38
N VAL A 255 17.98 72.86 7.43
CA VAL A 255 17.90 73.41 8.80
C VAL A 255 19.25 73.93 9.29
N ALA A 256 20.36 73.25 9.01
CA ALA A 256 21.70 73.72 9.38
C ALA A 256 22.12 75.00 8.63
N ASP A 257 21.80 75.11 7.33
CA ASP A 257 22.06 76.30 6.51
C ASP A 257 21.23 77.50 7.02
N TRP A 258 19.96 77.30 7.38
CA TRP A 258 19.09 78.34 7.97
C TRP A 258 19.57 78.77 9.36
N LEU A 259 20.05 77.85 10.21
CA LEU A 259 20.64 78.18 11.51
C LEU A 259 21.92 79.01 11.34
N ALA A 260 22.80 78.64 10.40
CA ALA A 260 24.01 79.38 10.10
C ALA A 260 23.76 80.78 9.49
N GLU A 261 22.64 80.95 8.77
CA GLU A 261 22.17 82.28 8.35
C GLU A 261 21.64 83.09 9.53
N TYR A 262 20.77 82.51 10.37
CA TYR A 262 20.24 83.16 11.58
C TYR A 262 21.35 83.61 12.55
N ASP A 263 22.34 82.76 12.83
CA ASP A 263 23.46 83.10 13.71
C ASP A 263 24.32 84.24 13.15
N ARG A 264 24.51 84.30 11.81
CA ARG A 264 25.18 85.41 11.12
C ARG A 264 24.38 86.71 11.25
N ASP A 265 23.08 86.66 10.98
CA ASP A 265 22.17 87.81 11.04
C ASP A 265 22.09 88.36 12.47
N MET A 266 22.00 87.47 13.46
CA MET A 266 22.02 87.85 14.87
C MET A 266 23.36 88.44 15.28
N ALA A 267 24.50 87.86 14.88
CA ALA A 267 25.82 88.43 15.16
C ALA A 267 26.03 89.82 14.51
N GLN A 268 25.50 90.03 13.30
CA GLN A 268 25.49 91.35 12.64
C GLN A 268 24.63 92.35 13.41
N ARG A 269 23.37 92.01 13.72
CA ARG A 269 22.47 92.88 14.49
C ARG A 269 23.03 93.22 15.86
N ASP A 270 23.69 92.27 16.52
CA ASP A 270 24.31 92.49 17.83
C ASP A 270 25.51 93.44 17.73
N LYS A 271 26.30 93.36 16.64
CA LYS A 271 27.34 94.34 16.32
C LYS A 271 26.73 95.73 16.07
N GLU A 272 25.77 95.84 15.16
CA GLU A 272 25.06 97.10 14.86
C GLU A 272 24.46 97.73 16.13
N ASN A 273 23.92 96.90 17.03
CA ASN A 273 23.36 97.35 18.31
C ASN A 273 24.45 97.88 19.26
N ARG A 274 25.63 97.26 19.31
CA ARG A 274 26.80 97.73 20.08
C ARG A 274 27.35 99.04 19.51
N ASP A 275 27.42 99.15 18.19
CA ASP A 275 27.92 100.34 17.46
C ASP A 275 26.95 101.53 17.67
N ASN A 276 25.65 101.34 17.45
CA ASN A 276 24.61 102.34 17.78
C ASN A 276 24.63 102.75 19.27
N LYS A 277 24.88 101.81 20.19
CA LYS A 277 25.07 102.12 21.62
C LYS A 277 26.35 102.89 21.91
N ALA A 278 27.41 102.75 21.11
CA ALA A 278 28.60 103.59 21.21
C ALA A 278 28.30 105.02 20.72
N GLU A 279 27.74 105.17 19.52
CA GLU A 279 27.35 106.47 18.97
C GLU A 279 26.36 107.23 19.88
N TYR A 280 25.33 106.57 20.40
CA TYR A 280 24.40 107.18 21.35
C TYR A 280 25.09 107.67 22.63
N ARG A 281 26.09 106.94 23.15
CA ARG A 281 26.88 107.38 24.32
C ARG A 281 27.71 108.61 23.99
N ASP A 282 28.32 108.67 22.81
CA ASP A 282 29.13 109.82 22.38
C ASP A 282 28.28 111.04 22.02
N ILE A 283 27.13 110.87 21.37
CA ILE A 283 26.16 111.95 21.14
C ILE A 283 25.64 112.48 22.48
N LYS A 284 25.33 111.60 23.45
CA LYS A 284 24.92 112.00 24.80
C LYS A 284 26.03 112.72 25.59
N LYS A 285 27.29 112.36 25.37
CA LYS A 285 28.47 113.06 25.90
C LYS A 285 28.64 114.45 25.27
N LYS A 286 28.53 114.55 23.93
CA LYS A 286 28.55 115.83 23.19
C LYS A 286 27.41 116.75 23.63
N LEU A 287 26.18 116.23 23.74
CA LEU A 287 25.01 116.97 24.21
C LEU A 287 25.19 117.53 25.61
N ARG A 288 25.72 116.74 26.56
CA ARG A 288 26.09 117.24 27.90
C ARG A 288 27.14 118.36 27.85
N GLY A 289 28.12 118.24 26.94
CA GLY A 289 29.10 119.30 26.69
C GLY A 289 28.48 120.59 26.17
N TYR A 290 27.56 120.50 25.20
CA TYR A 290 26.82 121.66 24.68
C TYR A 290 25.87 122.27 25.73
N GLN A 291 25.21 121.44 26.56
CA GLN A 291 24.38 121.91 27.68
C GLN A 291 25.22 122.70 28.69
N ALA A 292 26.37 122.17 29.11
CA ALA A 292 27.28 122.86 30.03
C ALA A 292 27.89 124.14 29.41
N HIS A 293 28.17 124.14 28.10
CA HIS A 293 28.61 125.35 27.39
C HIS A 293 27.48 126.40 27.32
N TYR A 294 26.25 126.00 27.04
CA TYR A 294 25.11 126.91 26.97
C TYR A 294 24.78 127.49 28.35
N GLN A 295 24.82 126.68 29.42
CA GLN A 295 24.71 127.15 30.80
C GLN A 295 25.77 128.21 31.14
N ARG A 296 27.05 127.96 30.82
CA ARG A 296 28.12 128.96 30.98
C ARG A 296 27.90 130.22 30.16
N LEU A 297 27.33 130.12 28.96
CA LEU A 297 27.01 131.27 28.13
C LEU A 297 25.86 132.09 28.72
N GLN A 298 24.85 131.44 29.31
CA GLN A 298 23.80 132.11 30.08
C GLN A 298 24.37 132.77 31.36
N GLU A 299 25.24 132.10 32.10
CA GLU A 299 25.97 132.68 33.25
C GLU A 299 26.82 133.90 32.82
N GLU A 300 27.46 133.86 31.64
CA GLU A 300 28.17 134.99 31.04
C GLU A 300 27.24 136.14 30.65
N GLU A 301 26.09 135.85 30.02
CA GLU A 301 25.11 136.86 29.61
C GLU A 301 24.42 137.52 30.81
N GLU A 302 24.08 136.73 31.84
CA GLU A 302 23.59 137.24 33.12
C GLU A 302 24.64 138.09 33.84
N ARG A 303 25.91 137.66 33.85
CA ARG A 303 27.03 138.46 34.38
C ARG A 303 27.19 139.78 33.64
N ARG A 304 27.19 139.77 32.31
CA ARG A 304 27.27 140.99 31.47
C ARG A 304 26.05 141.89 31.70
N ALA A 305 24.84 141.35 31.77
CA ALA A 305 23.64 142.14 32.08
C ALA A 305 23.66 142.74 33.49
N ALA A 306 24.29 142.06 34.47
CA ALA A 306 24.51 142.59 35.81
C ALA A 306 25.67 143.61 35.88
N GLU A 307 26.63 143.54 34.96
CA GLU A 307 27.70 144.55 34.77
C GLU A 307 27.16 145.79 34.05
N GLU A 308 26.38 145.64 32.98
CA GLU A 308 25.68 146.73 32.29
C GLU A 308 24.68 147.46 33.21
N LYS A 309 23.92 146.74 34.05
CA LYS A 309 23.07 147.36 35.07
C LYS A 309 23.88 148.20 36.06
N ARG A 310 25.00 147.67 36.57
CA ARG A 310 25.87 148.42 37.49
C ARG A 310 26.50 149.65 36.80
N ALA A 311 26.95 149.52 35.55
CA ALA A 311 27.46 150.64 34.76
C ALA A 311 26.37 151.69 34.46
N ALA A 312 25.12 151.26 34.21
CA ALA A 312 23.98 152.17 34.05
C ALA A 312 23.61 152.88 35.36
N GLU A 313 23.67 152.20 36.49
CA GLU A 313 23.47 152.79 37.82
C GLU A 313 24.60 153.78 38.18
N GLU A 314 25.86 153.47 37.89
CA GLU A 314 26.98 154.39 38.10
C GLU A 314 26.90 155.60 37.17
N LYS A 315 26.54 155.39 35.90
CA LYS A 315 26.30 156.50 34.98
C LYS A 315 25.12 157.37 35.43
N ALA A 316 24.02 156.78 35.90
CA ALA A 316 22.89 157.52 36.46
C ALA A 316 23.28 158.30 37.74
N LYS A 317 24.17 157.77 38.59
CA LYS A 317 24.75 158.51 39.73
C LYS A 317 25.56 159.70 39.24
N LEU A 318 26.49 159.51 38.30
CA LEU A 318 27.31 160.59 37.72
C LEU A 318 26.45 161.65 37.02
N ASP A 319 25.45 161.25 36.23
CA ASP A 319 24.49 162.16 35.59
C ASP A 319 23.67 162.94 36.65
N SER A 320 23.35 162.32 37.80
CA SER A 320 22.67 163.01 38.92
C SER A 320 23.59 163.97 39.68
N GLU A 321 24.88 163.69 39.77
CA GLU A 321 25.89 164.55 40.41
C GLU A 321 26.25 165.73 39.50
N GLN A 322 26.41 165.50 38.20
CA GLN A 322 26.49 166.56 37.20
C GLN A 322 25.17 167.36 37.15
N GLY A 323 24.03 166.72 37.32
CA GLY A 323 22.73 167.38 37.52
C GLY A 323 22.74 168.31 38.73
N ARG A 324 23.23 167.85 39.89
CA ARG A 324 23.41 168.64 41.12
C ARG A 324 24.39 169.81 40.92
N ILE A 325 25.51 169.61 40.22
CA ILE A 325 26.47 170.67 39.89
C ILE A 325 25.84 171.71 38.96
N ASN A 326 25.10 171.28 37.93
CA ASN A 326 24.38 172.18 37.03
C ASN A 326 23.26 172.96 37.74
N ASP A 327 22.54 172.34 38.67
CA ASP A 327 21.53 173.02 39.48
C ASP A 327 22.13 173.94 40.56
N ALA A 328 23.30 173.61 41.10
CA ALA A 328 24.08 174.53 41.94
C ALA A 328 24.56 175.74 41.14
N ALA A 329 25.11 175.53 39.94
CA ALA A 329 25.50 176.59 39.01
C ALA A 329 24.30 177.46 38.61
N ARG A 330 23.13 176.86 38.32
CA ARG A 330 21.87 177.60 38.09
C ARG A 330 21.45 178.41 39.30
N LYS A 331 21.52 177.87 40.52
CA LYS A 331 21.18 178.58 41.76
C LYS A 331 22.14 179.74 42.02
N ILE A 332 23.44 179.57 41.78
CA ILE A 332 24.45 180.65 41.86
C ILE A 332 24.17 181.72 40.79
N GLN A 333 23.93 181.34 39.53
CA GLN A 333 23.56 182.28 38.46
C GLN A 333 22.24 183.00 38.73
N HIS A 334 21.27 182.34 39.36
CA HIS A 334 19.99 182.93 39.74
C HIS A 334 20.14 183.88 40.95
N ALA A 335 20.95 183.53 41.95
CA ALA A 335 21.28 184.39 43.08
C ALA A 335 22.05 185.64 42.61
N TRP A 336 23.02 185.49 41.71
CA TRP A 336 23.75 186.61 41.11
C TRP A 336 22.83 187.53 40.30
N ARG A 337 21.98 186.96 39.41
CA ARG A 337 20.96 187.71 38.67
C ARG A 337 19.90 188.34 39.58
N GLY A 338 19.67 187.79 40.77
CA GLY A 338 18.83 188.38 41.82
C GLY A 338 19.50 189.59 42.48
N PHE A 339 20.74 189.41 42.96
CA PHE A 339 21.54 190.44 43.61
C PHE A 339 21.74 191.67 42.71
N GLN A 340 22.06 191.44 41.44
CA GLN A 340 22.22 192.50 40.44
C GLN A 340 20.89 193.26 40.23
N LYS A 341 19.76 192.54 40.10
CA LYS A 341 18.42 193.15 40.04
C LYS A 341 18.01 193.90 41.31
N THR A 342 18.46 193.50 42.50
CA THR A 342 18.17 194.27 43.74
C THR A 342 19.03 195.52 43.88
N LYS A 343 20.24 195.55 43.30
CA LYS A 343 21.08 196.75 43.30
C LYS A 343 20.59 197.79 42.30
N ASP A 344 20.21 197.34 41.11
CA ASP A 344 19.88 198.23 39.99
C ASP A 344 18.41 198.72 39.99
N ALA A 345 17.57 198.26 40.93
CA ALA A 345 16.13 198.57 40.99
C ALA A 345 15.72 199.74 41.92
N VAL A 346 16.66 200.40 42.59
CA VAL A 346 16.38 201.65 43.33
C VAL A 346 16.40 202.87 42.40
N GLU A 347 17.06 202.79 41.24
CA GLU A 347 17.09 203.87 40.25
C GLU A 347 16.28 203.57 38.97
N LYS A 348 15.15 204.27 38.84
CA LYS A 348 14.56 204.77 37.56
C LYS A 348 14.00 203.74 36.53
N LYS A 349 12.69 203.50 36.68
CA LYS A 349 11.66 203.67 35.62
C LYS A 349 11.63 202.65 34.42
N PRO A 350 10.59 202.67 33.54
CA PRO A 350 10.00 201.40 33.04
C PRO A 350 10.05 201.14 31.52
N THR A 351 9.74 199.89 31.10
CA THR A 351 8.99 199.42 29.89
C THR A 351 9.19 197.88 29.70
N LYS A 352 8.67 197.13 28.68
CA LYS A 352 7.30 196.91 28.14
C LYS A 352 7.39 195.87 26.96
N LYS A 353 6.39 195.00 26.78
CA LYS A 353 6.06 194.15 25.56
C LYS A 353 6.83 192.82 25.25
N GLY A 354 6.09 191.88 24.61
CA GLY A 354 6.56 190.65 23.89
C GLY A 354 6.34 189.31 24.66
N LYS A 355 5.63 188.24 24.25
CA LYS A 355 4.80 187.78 23.08
C LYS A 355 5.43 186.65 22.17
N THR A 356 4.66 185.57 21.94
CA THR A 356 4.86 184.43 20.96
C THR A 356 6.06 183.49 21.21
N SER A 357 6.16 182.21 20.74
CA SER A 357 5.30 181.26 19.97
C SER A 357 5.79 179.79 20.17
N LYS A 358 4.93 178.77 20.38
CA LYS A 358 4.41 177.76 19.41
C LYS A 358 5.40 177.19 18.35
N VAL A 359 5.68 175.87 18.39
CA VAL A 359 6.15 175.04 17.24
C VAL A 359 5.72 173.55 17.43
N LYS A 360 5.96 172.63 16.47
CA LYS A 360 5.27 171.31 16.39
C LYS A 360 5.97 170.25 15.49
N GLY A 361 6.24 169.04 16.01
CA GLY A 361 6.70 167.82 15.27
C GLY A 361 7.82 167.05 16.01
N GLY A 362 8.17 165.77 15.75
CA GLY A 362 7.66 164.67 14.89
C GLY A 362 8.07 163.30 15.52
N ARG A 363 7.53 162.10 15.19
CA ARG A 363 7.55 161.30 13.93
C ARG A 363 9.00 160.96 13.50
N THR A 364 9.45 159.70 13.31
CA THR A 364 9.04 158.58 12.38
C THR A 364 9.54 157.20 12.89
N SER A 365 8.92 156.01 12.64
CA SER A 365 9.01 155.04 11.49
C SER A 365 10.44 154.51 11.16
N GLU A 366 10.70 153.29 10.59
CA GLU A 366 9.90 152.46 9.65
C GLU A 366 10.46 151.02 9.35
N LYS A 367 9.60 150.08 8.86
CA LYS A 367 9.81 148.87 7.96
C LYS A 367 10.93 147.81 8.22
N ALA A 368 10.69 146.48 8.09
CA ALA A 368 10.45 145.58 6.91
C ALA A 368 11.73 145.33 6.04
N SER A 369 11.95 144.24 5.29
CA SER A 369 11.16 143.20 4.56
C SER A 369 12.05 141.95 4.26
N LYS A 370 11.65 140.66 4.21
CA LYS A 370 10.59 139.88 3.49
C LYS A 370 11.01 139.27 2.12
N THR A 371 11.41 137.99 2.10
CA THR A 371 11.36 136.98 0.99
C THR A 371 11.57 135.58 1.62
N ALA A 372 10.90 134.45 1.32
CA ALA A 372 9.86 134.01 0.37
C ALA A 372 10.30 133.48 -1.01
N GLU A 373 10.44 132.14 -1.14
CA GLU A 373 10.06 131.37 -2.35
C GLU A 373 9.76 129.87 -2.07
N LYS A 374 9.45 129.07 -3.11
CA LYS A 374 8.76 127.74 -3.10
C LYS A 374 9.19 126.93 -4.37
N PRO A 375 8.55 125.82 -4.80
CA PRO A 375 8.22 124.51 -4.19
C PRO A 375 8.74 123.30 -5.04
N LYS A 376 8.55 122.01 -4.61
CA LYS A 376 7.99 120.89 -5.45
C LYS A 376 7.90 119.49 -4.77
N SER A 377 7.09 118.65 -5.44
CA SER A 377 6.79 117.18 -5.37
C SER A 377 7.95 116.20 -5.06
N SER A 378 7.75 114.90 -4.75
CA SER A 378 6.67 113.89 -5.02
C SER A 378 6.39 112.96 -3.80
N GLN A 379 5.25 112.27 -3.62
CA GLN A 379 4.58 111.16 -4.34
C GLN A 379 5.33 109.81 -4.42
N GLY A 380 4.65 108.71 -4.00
CA GLY A 380 5.09 107.29 -4.00
C GLY A 380 5.11 106.66 -2.59
N LYS A 381 4.31 105.69 -2.11
CA LYS A 381 3.35 104.66 -2.63
C LYS A 381 3.96 103.25 -2.79
N LYS A 382 3.40 102.26 -2.05
CA LYS A 382 3.78 100.82 -1.94
C LYS A 382 5.14 100.61 -1.23
N LYS A 383 5.40 99.51 -0.51
CA LYS A 383 4.85 98.14 -0.59
C LYS A 383 3.74 97.82 0.40
#